data_AF-A0A850MX14-F1
#
_entry.id   AF-A0A850MX14-F1
#
_cell.length_a   1.000
_cell.length_b   1.000
_cell.length_c   1.000
_cell.angle_alpha   90.00
_cell.angle_beta   90.00
_cell.angle_gamma   90.00
#
_symmetry.space_group_name_H-M   'P 1'
#
loop_
_entity.id
_entity.type
_entity.pdbx_description
1 polymer ?
#
loop_
_entity_poly.entity_id
_entity_poly.type
_entity_poly.pdbx_seq_one_letter_code
_entity_poly.pdbx_strand_id
1 'polypeptide(L)' 'MKIEIDHSRCTGCAYCQLICQKEAIEVHLTANLDESCTRCLKCINICPNNAILVIE' A
#
# COMPACT_ATOMS: atom_id res chain seq x y z
N MET A 1 3.54 14.89 1.44
CA MET A 1 3.89 13.45 1.47
C MET A 1 2.67 12.60 1.76
N LYS A 2 2.01 12.12 0.71
CA LYS A 2 0.89 11.17 0.76
C LYS A 2 1.33 9.85 0.13
N ILE A 3 0.75 8.75 0.59
CA ILE A 3 0.87 7.46 -0.09
C ILE A 3 -0.34 7.30 -1.00
N GLU A 4 -0.10 6.95 -2.26
CA GLU A 4 -1.13 6.66 -3.25
C GLU A 4 -0.93 5.26 -3.82
N ILE A 5 -2.04 4.60 -4.15
CA ILE A 5 -2.05 3.27 -4.74
C ILE A 5 -2.45 3.38 -6.20
N ASP A 6 -1.55 2.96 -7.08
CA ASP A 6 -1.81 2.85 -8.50
C ASP A 6 -2.59 1.55 -8.78
N HIS A 7 -3.90 1.67 -8.90
CA HIS A 7 -4.80 0.54 -9.14
C HIS A 7 -4.57 -0.13 -10.50
N SER A 8 -3.89 0.52 -11.46
CA SER A 8 -3.55 -0.11 -12.74
C SER A 8 -2.40 -1.12 -12.62
N ARG A 9 -1.52 -0.91 -11.64
CA ARG A 9 -0.38 -1.80 -11.34
C ARG A 9 -0.65 -2.73 -10.16
N CYS A 10 -1.67 -2.44 -9.34
CA CYS A 10 -2.03 -3.26 -8.20
C CYS A 10 -2.70 -4.57 -8.65
N THR A 11 -2.11 -5.71 -8.29
CA THR A 11 -2.66 -7.04 -8.64
C THR A 11 -3.46 -7.69 -7.50
N GLY A 12 -3.60 -7.03 -6.35
CA GLY A 12 -4.29 -7.61 -5.19
C GLY A 12 -3.51 -8.67 -4.41
N CYS A 13 -2.18 -8.78 -4.58
CA CYS A 13 -1.35 -9.80 -3.92
C CYS A 13 -1.24 -9.72 -2.38
N ALA A 14 -1.77 -8.68 -1.75
CA ALA A 14 -1.85 -8.50 -0.29
C ALA A 14 -0.53 -8.40 0.51
N TYR A 15 0.66 -8.41 -0.12
CA TYR A 15 1.93 -8.25 0.63
C TYR A 15 2.02 -6.95 1.44
N CYS A 16 1.46 -5.85 0.90
CA CYS A 16 1.41 -4.57 1.60
C CYS A 16 0.52 -4.60 2.85
N GLN A 17 -0.58 -5.37 2.83
CA GLN A 17 -1.42 -5.60 4.00
C GLN A 17 -0.68 -6.45 5.04
N LEU A 18 -0.03 -7.54 4.63
CA LEU A 18 0.69 -8.44 5.55
C LEU A 18 1.82 -7.74 6.33
N ILE A 19 2.50 -6.76 5.73
CA ILE A 19 3.59 -6.03 6.39
C ILE A 19 3.11 -4.80 7.17
N CYS A 20 1.84 -4.40 7.00
CA CYS A 20 1.33 -3.17 7.61
C CYS A 20 1.06 -3.38 9.10
N GLN A 21 2.01 -2.95 9.94
CA GLN A 21 1.92 -3.05 11.40
C GLN A 21 0.77 -2.23 12.03
N LYS A 22 0.16 -1.34 11.25
CA LYS A 22 -0.99 -0.52 11.68
C LYS A 22 -2.31 -1.02 11.11
N GLU A 23 -2.27 -2.10 10.33
CA GLU A 23 -3.44 -2.64 9.63
C GLU A 23 -4.12 -1.60 8.71
N ALA A 24 -3.38 -0.54 8.36
CA ALA A 24 -3.86 0.59 7.57
C ALA A 24 -4.13 0.27 6.09
N ILE A 25 -3.82 -0.95 5.64
CA ILE A 25 -3.95 -1.39 4.26
C ILE A 25 -4.83 -2.63 4.24
N GLU A 26 -5.93 -2.56 3.50
CA GLU A 26 -6.82 -3.68 3.24
C GLU A 26 -6.85 -3.99 1.74
N VAL A 27 -6.78 -5.27 1.39
CA VAL A 27 -6.77 -5.76 0.01
C VAL A 27 -7.93 -6.73 -0.20
N HIS A 28 -8.86 -6.34 -1.07
CA HIS A 28 -9.91 -7.23 -1.58
C HIS A 28 -9.63 -7.62 -3.03
N LEU A 29 -9.69 -6.63 -3.94
CA LEU A 29 -9.30 -6.77 -5.35
C LEU A 29 -8.04 -5.93 -5.64
N THR A 30 -8.00 -4.74 -5.06
CA THR A 30 -6.83 -3.87 -5.02
C THR A 30 -6.64 -3.38 -3.59
N ALA A 31 -5.46 -2.84 -3.32
CA ALA A 31 -5.16 -2.30 -2.01
C ALA A 31 -5.85 -0.95 -1.81
N ASN A 32 -6.39 -0.74 -0.61
CA ASN A 32 -6.94 0.52 -0.14
C ASN A 32 -6.19 0.94 1.12
N LEU A 33 -5.96 2.25 1.28
CA LEU A 33 -5.23 2.83 2.39
C LEU A 33 -6.19 3.68 3.24
N ASP A 34 -6.15 3.48 4.55
CA ASP A 34 -6.93 4.28 5.50
C ASP A 34 -6.12 5.44 6.12
N GLU A 35 -6.76 6.19 7.02
CA GLU A 35 -6.16 7.33 7.73
C GLU A 35 -5.19 6.94 8.87
N SER A 36 -5.17 5.67 9.29
CA SER A 36 -4.28 5.17 10.34
C SER A 36 -2.82 4.99 9.86
N CYS A 37 -2.58 5.17 8.55
CA CYS A 37 -1.25 5.08 7.94
C CYS A 37 -0.26 6.08 8.56
N THR A 38 0.80 5.55 9.17
CA THR A 38 1.89 6.35 9.76
C THR A 38 2.98 6.74 8.77
N ARG A 39 2.83 6.40 7.48
CA ARG A 39 3.82 6.67 6.42
C ARG A 39 5.20 6.05 6.69
N CYS A 40 5.24 4.82 7.23
CA CYS A 40 6.49 4.11 7.53
C CYS A 40 7.22 3.53 6.29
N LEU A 41 6.62 3.65 5.09
CA LEU A 41 7.16 3.27 3.78
C LEU A 41 7.48 1.79 3.54
N LYS A 42 7.27 0.90 4.52
CA LYS A 42 7.52 -0.55 4.38
C LYS A 42 6.74 -1.19 3.24
N CYS A 43 5.50 -0.74 2.99
CA CYS A 43 4.63 -1.26 1.94
C CYS A 43 5.20 -1.03 0.53
N ILE A 44 5.98 0.03 0.32
CA ILE A 44 6.60 0.35 -0.97
C ILE A 44 7.66 -0.67 -1.32
N ASN A 45 8.55 -0.98 -0.36
CA ASN A 45 9.67 -1.89 -0.56
C ASN A 45 9.22 -3.32 -0.86
N ILE A 46 8.07 -3.75 -0.32
CA ILE A 46 7.55 -5.10 -0.53
C ILE A 46 6.66 -5.21 -1.77
N CYS A 47 6.24 -4.09 -2.38
CA CYS A 47 5.30 -4.14 -3.50
C CYS A 47 6.01 -4.61 -4.78
N PRO A 48 5.73 -5.83 -5.28
CA PRO A 48 6.46 -6.39 -6.42
C PRO A 48 6.13 -5.69 -7.74
N ASN A 49 4.99 -5.01 -7.82
CA ASN A 49 4.53 -4.29 -9.01
C ASN A 49 4.79 -2.79 -8.93
N ASN A 50 5.50 -2.33 -7.88
CA ASN A 50 5.73 -0.90 -7.59
C ASN A 50 4.45 -0.05 -7.60
N ALA A 51 3.31 -0.64 -7.23
CA ALA A 51 2.00 0.00 -7.28
C ALA A 51 1.73 1.01 -6.15
N ILE A 52 2.68 1.23 -5.24
CA ILE A 52 2.54 2.14 -4.10
C ILE A 52 3.53 3.29 -4.28
N LEU A 53 3.01 4.52 -4.33
CA LEU A 53 3.76 5.73 -4.68
C LEU A 53 3.80 6.70 -3.49
N VAL A 54 4.91 7.45 -3.37
CA VAL A 54 5.00 8.63 -2.50
C VAL A 54 4.87 9.86 -3.37
N ILE A 55 3.87 10.68 -3.08
CA ILE A 55 3.64 11.95 -3.76
C ILE A 55 3.81 13.11 -2.78
N GLU A 56 4.22 14.28 -3.28
CA GLU A 56 4.35 15.50 -2.49
C GLU A 56 3.00 16.04 -2.03
#